data_AF-A0A098LIF5-F1
#
_entry.id   AF-A0A098LIF5-F1
#
_cell.length_a   1.000
_cell.length_b   1.000
_cell.length_c   1.000
_cell.angle_alpha   90.00
_cell.angle_beta   90.00
_cell.angle_gamma   90.00
#
_symmetry.space_group_name_H-M   'P 1'
#
loop_
_entity.id
_entity.type
_entity.pdbx_description
1 polymer ?
#
loop_
_entity_poly.entity_id
_entity_poly.type
_entity_poly.pdbx_seq_one_letter_code
_entity_poly.pdbx_strand_id
1 'polypeptide(L)'
;MEEEITDSPIDFSGGILINELTAWMDGGTITFYCETKDNKGLEVEIVQRAQLMKKDSQRFPGSIYLNGKRVGIRSSLEEKILIGLKRAIFNEKCNETDIDKKNLKNSIDFIQSDEFIKIARIVGRIKLSDNTRL
;
A
#
# COMPACT_ATOMS: atom_id res chain seq x y z
N MET A 1 -1.00 2.00 19.84
CA MET A 1 -1.34 1.67 18.44
C MET A 1 -1.18 2.95 17.65
N GLU A 2 -0.39 2.94 16.58
CA GLU A 2 -0.35 4.09 15.67
C GLU A 2 -1.74 4.29 15.04
N GLU A 3 -2.17 5.54 14.96
CA GLU A 3 -3.46 5.92 14.40
C GLU A 3 -3.47 5.64 12.89
N GLU A 4 -4.47 4.90 12.42
CA GLU A 4 -4.66 4.64 10.99
C GLU A 4 -5.49 5.77 10.39
N ILE A 5 -5.09 6.26 9.22
CA ILE A 5 -5.89 7.19 8.43
C ILE A 5 -6.82 6.41 7.52
N THR A 6 -8.09 6.80 7.50
CA THR A 6 -9.12 6.16 6.66
C THR A 6 -9.68 7.09 5.59
N ASP A 7 -9.32 8.37 5.61
CA ASP A 7 -9.68 9.35 4.59
C ASP A 7 -8.54 10.37 4.38
N SER A 8 -8.57 11.04 3.23
CA SER A 8 -7.59 12.06 2.86
C SER A 8 -8.24 13.04 1.87
N PRO A 9 -7.92 14.35 1.94
CA PRO A 9 -8.37 15.33 0.96
C PRO A 9 -7.67 15.20 -0.41
N ILE A 10 -6.76 14.23 -0.55
CA ILE A 10 -6.06 13.95 -1.81
C ILE A 10 -7.01 13.29 -2.80
N ASP A 11 -7.10 13.84 -4.00
CA ASP A 11 -7.86 13.25 -5.09
C ASP A 11 -6.98 12.27 -5.89
N PHE A 12 -7.29 10.99 -5.76
CA PHE A 12 -6.65 9.90 -6.51
C PHE A 12 -7.39 9.57 -7.83
N SER A 13 -8.56 10.16 -8.07
CA SER A 13 -9.42 9.83 -9.22
C SER A 13 -8.90 10.38 -10.54
N GLY A 14 -8.15 11.49 -10.49
CA GLY A 14 -7.54 12.17 -11.64
C GLY A 14 -6.33 11.45 -12.26
N GLY A 15 -5.95 10.29 -11.74
CA GLY A 15 -4.74 9.55 -12.13
C GLY A 15 -3.54 9.92 -11.27
N ILE A 16 -2.57 9.01 -11.24
CA ILE A 16 -1.31 9.13 -10.50
C ILE A 16 -0.16 9.05 -11.51
N LEU A 17 0.74 10.02 -11.48
CA LEU A 17 2.01 9.95 -12.19
C LEU A 17 3.08 9.41 -11.23
N ILE A 18 3.66 8.25 -11.51
CA ILE A 18 4.76 7.69 -10.71
C ILE A 18 6.06 8.27 -11.25
N ASN A 19 6.75 9.03 -10.41
CA ASN A 19 8.02 9.67 -10.74
C ASN A 19 9.21 8.77 -10.39
N GLU A 20 9.08 7.99 -9.31
CA GLU A 20 10.11 7.07 -8.86
C GLU A 20 9.49 5.85 -8.18
N LEU A 21 10.15 4.71 -8.34
CA LEU A 21 9.81 3.45 -7.69
C LEU A 21 11.07 2.88 -7.02
N THR A 22 10.95 2.60 -5.73
CA THR A 22 12.01 1.95 -4.95
C THR A 22 11.52 0.59 -4.47
N ALA A 23 12.12 -0.47 -4.99
CA ALA A 23 11.92 -1.82 -4.46
C ALA A 23 12.96 -2.12 -3.38
N TRP A 24 12.50 -2.49 -2.19
CA TRP A 24 13.36 -2.77 -1.05
C TRP A 24 13.84 -4.22 -1.07
N MET A 25 15.06 -4.45 -0.61
CA MET A 25 15.66 -5.80 -0.47
C MET A 25 15.11 -6.58 0.73
N ASP A 26 14.03 -6.11 1.33
CA ASP A 26 13.41 -6.68 2.53
C ASP A 26 12.46 -7.85 2.23
N GLY A 27 12.46 -8.30 0.97
CA GLY A 27 11.55 -9.31 0.47
C GLY A 27 10.44 -8.74 -0.41
N GLY A 28 10.38 -7.42 -0.58
CA GLY A 28 9.68 -6.77 -1.69
C GLY A 28 8.66 -5.72 -1.28
N THR A 29 8.95 -4.97 -0.22
CA THR A 29 8.29 -3.68 0.01
C THR A 29 8.59 -2.77 -1.18
N ILE A 30 7.62 -1.98 -1.59
CA ILE A 30 7.76 -1.04 -2.69
C ILE A 30 7.29 0.33 -2.24
N THR A 31 8.12 1.33 -2.47
CA THR A 31 7.77 2.73 -2.27
C THR A 31 7.65 3.41 -3.63
N PHE A 32 6.57 4.16 -3.80
CA PHE A 32 6.30 4.97 -4.98
C PHE A 32 6.33 6.44 -4.57
N TYR A 33 7.11 7.24 -5.28
CA TYR A 33 6.99 8.69 -5.21
C TYR A 33 6.20 9.14 -6.43
N CYS A 34 5.07 9.77 -6.16
CA CYS A 34 4.07 10.06 -7.16
C CYS A 34 3.60 11.51 -7.07
N GLU A 35 2.95 11.96 -8.13
CA GLU A 35 2.21 13.20 -8.16
C GLU A 35 0.76 12.92 -8.58
N THR A 36 -0.19 13.56 -7.90
CA THR A 36 -1.56 13.67 -8.40
C THR A 36 -1.66 14.64 -9.57
N LYS A 37 -2.78 14.64 -10.29
CA LYS A 37 -3.13 15.67 -11.27
C LYS A 37 -2.99 17.11 -10.77
N ASP A 38 -3.18 17.36 -9.47
CA ASP A 38 -3.03 18.68 -8.84
C ASP A 38 -1.57 19.02 -8.47
N ASN A 39 -0.58 18.29 -9.00
CA ASN A 39 0.86 18.40 -8.70
C ASN A 39 1.20 18.27 -7.20
N LYS A 40 0.35 17.58 -6.43
CA LYS A 40 0.67 17.21 -5.04
C LYS A 40 1.57 15.98 -5.05
N GLY A 41 2.80 16.16 -4.58
CA GLY A 41 3.73 15.07 -4.31
C GLY A 41 3.22 14.20 -3.16
N LEU A 42 3.28 12.88 -3.35
CA LEU A 42 2.89 11.89 -2.37
C LEU A 42 3.80 10.68 -2.42
N GLU A 43 4.01 10.08 -1.26
CA GLU A 43 4.71 8.83 -1.08
C GLU A 43 3.67 7.74 -0.75
N VAL A 44 3.63 6.67 -1.55
CA VAL A 44 2.88 5.47 -1.22
C VAL A 44 3.84 4.33 -0.98
N GLU A 45 3.76 3.71 0.18
CA GLU A 45 4.55 2.52 0.50
C GLU A 45 3.63 1.31 0.66
N ILE A 46 3.94 0.22 -0.03
CA ILE A 46 3.29 -1.07 0.13
C ILE A 46 4.28 -2.04 0.77
N VAL A 47 4.04 -2.36 2.03
CA VAL A 47 4.94 -3.19 2.85
C VAL A 47 4.65 -4.67 2.63
N GLN A 48 5.66 -5.45 2.32
CA GLN A 48 5.45 -6.85 1.94
C GLN A 48 5.21 -7.83 3.08
N ARG A 49 4.81 -9.04 2.69
CA ARG A 49 4.49 -10.19 3.55
C ARG A 49 5.71 -10.79 4.26
N ALA A 50 6.90 -10.73 3.67
CA ALA A 50 8.07 -11.50 4.15
C ALA A 50 8.55 -11.09 5.55
N GLN A 51 8.30 -9.84 5.98
CA GLN A 51 8.72 -9.35 7.30
C GLN A 51 7.69 -9.57 8.43
N LEU A 52 6.84 -10.60 8.36
CA LEU A 52 5.95 -11.01 9.47
C LEU A 52 6.66 -11.27 10.81
N MET A 53 7.99 -11.33 10.82
CA MET A 53 8.81 -11.78 11.95
C MET A 53 9.66 -10.67 12.61
N LYS A 54 9.72 -9.44 12.08
CA LYS A 54 10.49 -8.36 12.72
C LYS A 54 9.59 -7.43 13.51
N LYS A 55 9.54 -7.65 14.82
CA LYS A 55 8.87 -6.78 15.79
C LYS A 55 9.47 -5.36 15.86
N ASP A 56 10.65 -5.17 15.27
CA ASP A 56 11.43 -3.93 15.31
C ASP A 56 11.38 -3.09 14.01
N SER A 57 10.69 -3.55 12.95
CA SER A 57 10.42 -2.64 11.82
C SER A 57 9.24 -1.74 12.19
N GLN A 58 9.41 -0.42 12.04
CA GLN A 58 8.35 0.59 12.24
C GLN A 58 7.14 0.41 11.29
N ARG A 59 7.19 -0.59 10.39
CA ARG A 59 6.24 -0.80 9.32
C ARG A 59 5.62 -2.19 9.41
N PHE A 60 4.30 -2.23 9.58
CA PHE A 60 3.54 -3.47 9.62
C PHE A 60 3.49 -4.17 8.25
N PRO A 61 3.81 -5.47 8.16
CA PRO A 61 3.68 -6.27 6.96
C PRO A 61 2.26 -6.25 6.40
N GLY A 62 2.13 -6.20 5.07
CA GLY A 62 0.85 -6.06 4.40
C GLY A 62 0.14 -4.76 4.82
N SER A 63 0.84 -3.63 4.77
CA SER A 63 0.21 -2.32 5.02
C SER A 63 0.48 -1.39 3.84
N ILE A 64 -0.45 -0.47 3.64
CA ILE A 64 -0.21 0.71 2.83
C ILE A 64 0.13 1.86 3.79
N TYR A 65 1.16 2.63 3.46
CA TYR A 65 1.40 3.93 4.06
C TYR A 65 1.27 5.01 3.00
N LEU A 66 0.67 6.13 3.40
CA LEU A 66 0.55 7.34 2.60
C LEU A 66 1.26 8.46 3.35
N ASN A 67 2.34 9.01 2.78
CA ASN A 67 3.19 10.03 3.41
C ASN A 67 3.60 9.61 4.84
N GLY A 68 4.05 8.36 4.96
CA GLY A 68 4.42 7.75 6.23
C GLY A 68 3.29 7.44 7.22
N LYS A 69 2.03 7.77 6.92
CA LYS A 69 0.87 7.43 7.77
C LYS A 69 0.22 6.13 7.33
N ARG A 70 -0.07 5.25 8.27
CA ARG A 70 -0.67 3.94 7.99
C ARG A 70 -2.11 4.11 7.51
N VAL A 71 -2.44 3.50 6.39
CA VAL A 71 -3.80 3.50 5.83
C VAL A 71 -4.60 2.36 6.45
N GLY A 72 -5.84 2.65 6.83
CA GLY A 72 -6.75 1.67 7.40
C GLY A 72 -7.15 0.59 6.40
N ILE A 73 -7.20 -0.66 6.87
CA ILE A 73 -7.54 -1.81 6.03
C ILE A 73 -8.98 -1.72 5.55
N ARG A 74 -9.22 -1.93 4.26
CA ARG A 74 -10.56 -1.85 3.62
C ARG A 74 -11.25 -0.50 3.87
N SER A 75 -10.48 0.55 4.11
CA SER A 75 -11.00 1.91 4.19
C SER A 75 -11.29 2.46 2.79
N SER A 76 -12.12 3.51 2.74
CA SER A 76 -12.35 4.25 1.50
C SER A 76 -11.05 4.84 0.94
N LEU A 77 -10.12 5.25 1.80
CA LEU A 77 -8.79 5.70 1.38
C LEU A 77 -7.96 4.59 0.74
N GLU A 78 -7.95 3.38 1.31
CA GLU A 78 -7.27 2.22 0.70
C GLU A 78 -7.79 1.99 -0.72
N GLU A 79 -9.11 1.97 -0.89
CA GLU A 79 -9.74 1.76 -2.21
C GLU A 79 -9.34 2.86 -3.21
N LYS A 80 -9.40 4.14 -2.80
CA LYS A 80 -8.99 5.28 -3.63
C LYS A 80 -7.54 5.15 -4.10
N ILE A 81 -6.62 4.81 -3.18
CA ILE A 81 -5.19 4.63 -3.50
C ILE A 81 -5.00 3.49 -4.50
N LEU A 82 -5.63 2.33 -4.26
CA LEU A 82 -5.49 1.17 -5.13
C LEU A 82 -6.04 1.43 -6.54
N ILE A 83 -7.18 2.11 -6.66
CA ILE A 83 -7.73 2.52 -7.96
C ILE A 83 -6.78 3.48 -8.67
N GLY A 84 -6.23 4.46 -7.95
CA GLY A 84 -5.26 5.40 -8.49
C GLY A 84 -3.99 4.70 -9.00
N LEU A 85 -3.43 3.78 -8.20
CA LEU A 85 -2.23 3.00 -8.57
C LEU A 85 -2.49 2.07 -9.76
N LYS A 86 -3.67 1.46 -9.88
CA LYS A 86 -4.05 0.63 -11.04
C LYS A 86 -4.08 1.42 -12.35
N ARG A 87 -4.38 2.72 -12.26
CA ARG A 87 -4.46 3.64 -13.40
C ARG A 87 -3.20 4.50 -13.53
N ALA A 88 -2.19 4.25 -12.70
CA ALA A 88 -1.01 5.07 -12.67
C ALA A 88 -0.20 4.91 -13.95
N ILE A 89 0.44 6.01 -14.35
CA ILE A 89 1.35 6.05 -15.49
C ILE A 89 2.74 6.35 -14.92
N PHE A 90 3.76 5.68 -15.45
CA PHE A 90 5.15 5.98 -15.11
C PHE A 90 5.61 7.19 -15.90
N ASN A 91 6.26 8.13 -15.22
CA ASN A 91 6.93 9.25 -15.87
C ASN A 91 8.00 8.71 -16.83
N GLU A 92 8.20 9.33 -17.99
CA GLU A 92 9.19 8.93 -18.99
C GLU A 92 10.64 8.92 -18.43
N LYS A 93 10.88 9.69 -17.37
CA LYS A 93 12.17 9.73 -16.66
C LYS A 93 12.30 8.66 -15.57
N CYS A 94 11.21 7.97 -15.24
CA CYS A 94 11.25 6.82 -14.37
C CYS A 94 12.00 5.71 -15.11
N ASN A 95 13.00 5.11 -14.47
CA ASN A 95 13.75 4.01 -15.06
C ASN A 95 13.11 2.67 -14.66
N GLU A 96 11.80 2.53 -14.89
CA GLU A 96 11.09 1.33 -14.45
C GLU A 96 11.31 0.16 -15.41
N THR A 97 11.40 -1.03 -14.83
CA THR A 97 11.50 -2.29 -15.57
C THR A 97 10.14 -2.99 -15.63
N ASP A 98 10.00 -3.97 -16.53
CA ASP A 98 8.82 -4.85 -16.54
C ASP A 98 8.63 -5.61 -15.22
N ILE A 99 9.74 -5.88 -14.51
CA ILE A 99 9.73 -6.48 -13.18
C ILE A 99 9.05 -5.54 -12.18
N ASP A 100 9.33 -4.24 -12.25
CA ASP A 100 8.73 -3.24 -11.35
C ASP A 100 7.22 -3.11 -11.58
N LYS A 101 6.80 -3.06 -12.85
CA LYS A 101 5.38 -3.08 -13.23
C LYS A 101 4.67 -4.32 -12.71
N LYS A 102 5.31 -5.49 -12.84
CA LYS A 102 4.80 -6.76 -12.32
C LYS A 102 4.73 -6.76 -10.79
N ASN A 103 5.73 -6.20 -10.11
CA ASN A 103 5.79 -6.12 -8.65
C ASN A 103 4.71 -5.19 -8.08
N LEU A 104 4.48 -4.04 -8.72
CA LEU A 104 3.35 -3.15 -8.40
C LEU A 104 2.02 -3.90 -8.52
N LYS A 105 1.79 -4.58 -9.65
CA LYS A 105 0.57 -5.36 -9.88
C LYS A 105 0.37 -6.43 -8.81
N ASN A 106 1.40 -7.24 -8.53
CA ASN A 106 1.35 -8.28 -7.51
C ASN A 106 1.04 -7.71 -6.11
N SER A 107 1.59 -6.54 -5.80
CA SER A 107 1.37 -5.87 -4.52
C SER A 107 -0.09 -5.41 -4.37
N ILE A 108 -0.67 -4.83 -5.42
CA ILE A 108 -2.09 -4.47 -5.48
C ILE A 108 -2.97 -5.72 -5.33
N ASP A 109 -2.70 -6.76 -6.13
CA ASP A 109 -3.48 -8.01 -6.14
C ASP A 109 -3.43 -8.68 -4.76
N PHE A 110 -2.27 -8.68 -4.10
CA PHE A 110 -2.13 -9.19 -2.74
C PHE A 110 -2.98 -8.40 -1.74
N ILE A 111 -2.90 -7.07 -1.70
CA ILE A 111 -3.70 -6.25 -0.78
C ILE A 111 -5.19 -6.52 -0.94
N GLN A 112 -5.64 -6.74 -2.18
CA GLN A 112 -7.05 -7.01 -2.48
C GLN A 112 -7.48 -8.45 -2.15
N SER A 113 -6.54 -9.37 -1.95
CA SER A 113 -6.82 -10.78 -1.68
C SER A 113 -7.37 -11.05 -0.27
N ASP A 114 -8.00 -12.21 -0.09
CA ASP A 114 -8.39 -12.71 1.24
C ASP A 114 -7.18 -13.08 2.11
N GLU A 115 -6.05 -13.42 1.49
CA GLU A 115 -4.81 -13.75 2.19
C GLU A 115 -4.29 -12.55 3.00
N PHE A 116 -4.44 -11.34 2.46
CA PHE A 116 -4.14 -10.11 3.18
C PHE A 116 -4.97 -9.96 4.45
N ILE A 117 -6.27 -10.25 4.40
CA ILE A 117 -7.16 -10.19 5.56
C ILE A 117 -6.75 -11.24 6.61
N LYS A 118 -6.38 -12.45 6.18
CA LYS A 118 -5.87 -13.48 7.09
C LYS A 118 -4.60 -13.02 7.80
N ILE A 119 -3.64 -12.47 7.05
CA ILE A 119 -2.39 -11.95 7.61
C ILE A 119 -2.66 -10.80 8.58
N ALA A 120 -3.51 -9.84 8.20
CA ALA A 120 -3.89 -8.72 9.03
C ALA A 120 -4.54 -9.14 10.36
N ARG A 121 -5.29 -10.26 10.37
CA ARG A 121 -5.80 -10.87 11.62
C ARG A 121 -4.67 -11.47 12.46
N ILE A 122 -3.75 -12.22 11.84
CA ILE A 122 -2.60 -12.84 12.53
C ILE A 122 -1.74 -11.78 13.22
N VAL A 123 -1.50 -10.64 12.56
CA VAL A 123 -0.71 -9.53 13.12
C VAL A 123 -1.52 -8.58 14.01
N GLY A 124 -2.77 -8.92 14.33
CA GLY A 124 -3.61 -8.15 15.25
C GLY A 124 -4.09 -6.79 14.72
N ARG A 125 -4.03 -6.57 13.41
CA ARG A 125 -4.52 -5.33 12.76
C ARG A 125 -6.02 -5.35 12.51
N ILE A 126 -6.59 -6.53 12.28
CA ILE A 126 -8.03 -6.76 12.29
C ILE A 126 -8.34 -7.54 13.56
N LYS A 127 -9.17 -6.96 14.43
CA LYS A 127 -9.74 -7.72 15.55
C LYS A 127 -10.58 -8.86 14.97
N LEU A 128 -10.38 -10.07 15.45
CA LEU A 128 -11.41 -11.10 15.31
C LEU A 128 -12.66 -10.51 15.95
N SER A 129 -13.71 -10.27 15.17
CA SER A 129 -15.01 -10.06 15.78
C SER A 129 -15.32 -11.30 16.60
N ASP A 130 -15.66 -11.14 17.87
CA ASP A 130 -16.06 -12.21 18.80
C ASP A 130 -17.35 -12.90 18.35
N ASN A 131 -17.36 -13.55 17.19
CA ASN A 131 -18.52 -14.23 16.66
C ASN A 131 -18.10 -15.34 15.69
N THR A 132 -17.68 -16.47 16.25
CA THR A 132 -18.29 -17.77 15.92
C THR A 132 -18.02 -18.74 17.08
N ARG A 133 -18.82 -18.62 18.14
CA ARG A 133 -19.27 -19.77 18.92
C ARG A 133 -20.72 -19.99 18.53
N LEU A 134 -20.96 -20.89 17.60
CA LEU A 134 -22.18 -21.68 17.50
C LEU A 134 -21.75 -23.11 17.21
#